data_AF-A0A382KYP9-F1
#
_entry.id   AF-A0A382KYP9-F1
#
_cell.length_a   1.000
_cell.length_b   1.000
_cell.length_c   1.000
_cell.angle_alpha   90.00
_cell.angle_beta   90.00
_cell.angle_gamma   90.00
#
_symmetry.space_group_name_H-M   'P 1'
#
loop_
_entity.id
_entity.type
_entity.pdbx_description
1 polymer ?
#
loop_
_entity_poly.entity_id
_entity_poly.type
_entity_poly.pdbx_seq_one_letter_code
_entity_poly.pdbx_strand_id
1 'polypeptide(L)'
;MLFKFLTGKEIGALQTGLILSQVGGLFMIFMALMVLLPSRIFTFDINETAMLVFLVLGIIRILAPIAVGKGLKIALWVVIALSVLKLIESFIATVGDTSEHLQFYWYLVMTGLIEVGVLIHLLNPKARTEL
;
A
#
# COMPACT_ATOMS: atom_id res chain seq x y z
N MET A 1 -18.69 -4.61 5.59
CA MET A 1 -19.88 -4.75 4.71
C MET A 1 -19.50 -4.84 3.24
N LEU A 2 -18.53 -4.06 2.72
CA LEU A 2 -18.09 -4.14 1.31
C LEU A 2 -17.67 -5.56 0.87
N PHE A 3 -16.82 -6.24 1.64
CA PHE A 3 -16.41 -7.62 1.29
C PHE A 3 -17.55 -8.63 1.39
N LYS A 4 -18.44 -8.52 2.38
CA LYS A 4 -19.66 -9.35 2.45
C LYS A 4 -20.51 -9.19 1.20
N PHE A 5 -20.59 -7.97 0.66
CA PHE A 5 -21.31 -7.67 -0.57
C PHE A 5 -20.62 -8.23 -1.82
N LEU A 6 -19.28 -8.20 -1.87
CA LEU A 6 -18.49 -8.63 -3.04
C LEU A 6 -18.20 -10.13 -3.09
N THR A 7 -17.99 -10.79 -1.95
CA THR A 7 -17.56 -12.19 -1.87
C THR A 7 -18.59 -13.12 -1.23
N GLY A 8 -19.73 -12.57 -0.79
CA GLY A 8 -20.78 -13.33 -0.10
C GLY A 8 -20.39 -13.84 1.30
N LYS A 9 -19.17 -13.57 1.75
CA LYS A 9 -18.63 -14.02 3.05
C LYS A 9 -18.19 -12.83 3.88
N GLU A 10 -18.49 -12.85 5.18
CA GLU A 10 -17.92 -11.87 6.10
C GLU A 10 -16.43 -12.15 6.28
N ILE A 11 -15.62 -11.25 5.71
CA ILE A 11 -14.18 -11.22 5.91
C ILE A 11 -13.91 -10.40 7.18
N GLY A 12 -13.06 -10.94 8.05
CA GLY A 12 -12.66 -10.27 9.30
C GLY A 12 -11.97 -8.93 9.06
N ALA A 13 -11.89 -8.10 10.09
CA ALA A 13 -11.25 -6.79 9.99
C ALA A 13 -9.74 -6.95 9.69
N LEU A 14 -9.10 -7.97 10.27
CA LEU A 14 -7.69 -8.28 10.03
C LEU A 14 -7.48 -8.70 8.58
N GLN A 15 -8.23 -9.69 8.12
CA GLN A 15 -8.12 -10.19 6.75
C GLN A 15 -8.36 -9.09 5.71
N THR A 16 -9.34 -8.22 5.95
CA THR A 16 -9.63 -7.07 5.07
C THR A 16 -8.44 -6.12 4.99
N GLY A 17 -7.85 -5.74 6.13
CA GLY A 17 -6.68 -4.86 6.15
C GLY A 17 -5.44 -5.49 5.51
N LEU A 18 -5.24 -6.80 5.68
CA LEU A 18 -4.15 -7.55 5.06
C LEU A 18 -4.27 -7.61 3.54
N ILE A 19 -5.48 -7.86 3.01
CA ILE A 19 -5.75 -7.84 1.57
C ILE A 19 -5.51 -6.45 0.99
N LEU A 20 -6.01 -5.40 1.66
CA LEU A 20 -5.77 -4.01 1.25
C LEU A 20 -4.26 -3.68 1.22
N SER A 21 -3.49 -4.19 2.17
CA SER A 21 -2.04 -4.02 2.17
C SER A 21 -1.37 -4.71 0.98
N GLN A 22 -1.87 -5.88 0.57
CA GLN A 22 -1.37 -6.57 -0.62
C GLN A 22 -1.71 -5.80 -1.89
N VAL A 23 -2.93 -5.25 -1.99
CA VAL A 23 -3.32 -4.39 -3.11
C VAL A 23 -2.41 -3.17 -3.19
N GLY A 24 -2.15 -2.50 -2.05
CA GLY A 24 -1.21 -1.38 -1.98
C GLY A 24 0.22 -1.76 -2.41
N GLY A 25 0.70 -2.94 -1.95
CA GLY A 25 1.99 -3.48 -2.39
C GLY A 25 2.06 -3.74 -3.90
N LEU A 26 0.96 -4.23 -4.49
CA LEU A 26 0.88 -4.50 -5.92
C LEU A 26 0.95 -3.22 -6.75
N PHE A 27 0.25 -2.17 -6.30
CA PHE A 27 0.37 -0.82 -6.89
C PHE A 27 1.78 -0.28 -6.80
N MET A 28 2.47 -0.47 -5.67
CA MET A 28 3.86 -0.02 -5.52
C MET A 28 4.80 -0.72 -6.52
N ILE A 29 4.67 -2.04 -6.65
CA ILE A 29 5.45 -2.83 -7.61
C ILE A 29 5.18 -2.34 -9.03
N PHE A 30 3.91 -2.17 -9.39
CA PHE A 30 3.52 -1.74 -10.73
C PHE A 30 4.11 -0.36 -11.07
N MET A 31 3.97 0.62 -10.17
CA MET A 31 4.53 1.96 -10.36
C MET A 31 6.07 1.95 -10.44
N ALA A 32 6.75 1.15 -9.61
CA ALA A 32 8.20 1.00 -9.68
C ALA A 32 8.67 0.44 -11.04
N LEU A 33 7.98 -0.59 -11.54
CA LEU A 33 8.31 -1.20 -12.82
C LEU A 33 8.06 -0.25 -14.00
N MET A 34 7.02 0.59 -13.95
CA MET A 34 6.77 1.58 -15.01
C MET A 34 7.90 2.61 -15.15
N VAL A 35 8.60 2.93 -14.05
CA VAL A 35 9.75 3.84 -14.08
C VAL A 35 11.04 3.10 -14.44
N LEU A 36 11.27 1.92 -13.87
CA LEU A 36 12.49 1.12 -14.11
C LEU A 36 12.55 0.49 -15.51
N LEU A 37 11.40 0.24 -16.13
CA LEU A 37 11.29 -0.28 -17.50
C LEU A 37 10.61 0.79 -18.38
N PRO A 38 11.30 1.89 -18.69
CA PRO A 38 10.72 3.01 -19.41
C PRO A 38 10.23 2.54 -20.78
N SER A 39 9.01 2.95 -21.12
CA SER A 39 8.37 2.64 -22.40
C SER A 39 8.09 3.93 -23.15
N ARG A 40 7.71 3.83 -24.43
CA ARG A 40 7.31 5.01 -25.22
C ARG A 40 6.11 5.78 -24.63
N ILE A 41 5.37 5.17 -23.70
CA ILE A 41 4.18 5.75 -23.05
C ILE A 41 4.52 6.30 -21.65
N PHE A 42 5.57 5.80 -21.01
CA PHE A 42 5.93 6.11 -19.62
C PHE A 42 7.43 6.38 -19.53
N THR A 43 7.79 7.67 -19.47
CA THR A 43 9.16 8.16 -19.22
C THR A 43 9.08 9.16 -18.09
N PHE A 44 9.72 8.84 -16.97
CA PHE A 44 9.72 9.66 -15.76
C PHE A 44 11.17 9.96 -15.38
N ASP A 45 11.46 11.23 -15.07
CA ASP A 45 12.78 11.65 -14.59
C ASP A 45 12.85 11.47 -13.06
N ILE A 46 12.90 10.20 -12.63
CA ILE A 46 12.91 9.82 -11.21
C ILE A 46 14.14 8.96 -10.94
N ASN A 47 14.75 9.14 -9.77
CA ASN A 47 15.91 8.38 -9.33
C ASN A 47 15.63 6.86 -9.31
N GLU A 48 16.31 6.11 -10.16
CA GLU A 48 16.21 4.65 -10.28
C GLU A 48 16.45 3.92 -8.95
N THR A 49 17.38 4.42 -8.13
CA THR A 49 17.69 3.83 -6.82
C THR A 49 16.49 3.95 -5.88
N ALA A 50 15.80 5.09 -5.90
CA ALA A 50 14.58 5.29 -5.11
C ALA A 50 13.46 4.34 -5.57
N MET A 51 13.32 4.10 -6.88
CA MET A 51 12.33 3.17 -7.41
C MET A 51 12.64 1.70 -7.10
N LEU A 52 13.92 1.32 -7.03
CA LEU A 52 14.32 -0.01 -6.55
C LEU A 52 13.95 -0.22 -5.09
N VAL A 53 14.16 0.78 -4.23
CA VAL A 53 13.70 0.73 -2.82
C VAL A 53 12.18 0.59 -2.78
N PHE A 54 11.46 1.37 -3.58
CA PHE A 54 10.00 1.32 -3.68
C PHE A 54 9.49 -0.06 -4.11
N LEU A 55 10.16 -0.69 -5.08
CA LEU A 55 9.88 -2.05 -5.54
C LEU A 55 10.07 -3.07 -4.41
N VAL A 56 11.19 -3.02 -3.70
CA VAL A 56 11.48 -3.93 -2.58
C VAL A 56 10.46 -3.78 -1.46
N LEU A 57 10.09 -2.54 -1.10
CA LEU A 57 9.04 -2.28 -0.10
C LEU A 57 7.67 -2.81 -0.57
N GLY A 58 7.35 -2.69 -1.85
CA GLY A 58 6.16 -3.28 -2.46
C GLY A 58 6.13 -4.81 -2.33
N ILE A 59 7.25 -5.48 -2.59
CA ILE A 59 7.38 -6.94 -2.42
C ILE A 59 7.22 -7.34 -0.94
N ILE A 60 7.87 -6.63 -0.02
CA ILE A 60 7.73 -6.88 1.42
C ILE A 60 6.26 -6.76 1.84
N ARG A 61 5.50 -5.82 1.25
CA ARG A 61 4.07 -5.64 1.51
C ARG A 61 3.17 -6.74 0.95
N ILE A 62 3.62 -7.50 -0.05
CA ILE A 62 2.93 -8.71 -0.48
C ILE A 62 3.23 -9.86 0.50
N LEU A 63 4.48 -9.98 0.94
CA LEU A 63 4.96 -11.10 1.76
C LEU A 63 4.57 -10.98 3.24
N ALA A 64 4.61 -9.79 3.82
CA ALA A 64 4.33 -9.59 5.25
C ALA A 64 2.89 -9.99 5.64
N PRO A 65 1.83 -9.66 4.86
CA PRO A 65 0.49 -10.17 5.12
C PRO A 65 0.37 -11.70 5.08
N ILE A 66 1.13 -12.36 4.18
CA ILE A 66 1.19 -13.83 4.12
C ILE A 66 1.81 -14.38 5.41
N ALA A 67 2.85 -13.74 5.92
CA ALA A 67 3.47 -14.12 7.19
C ALA A 67 2.52 -13.92 8.39
N VAL A 68 1.71 -12.85 8.39
CA VAL A 68 0.66 -12.66 9.41
C VAL A 68 -0.36 -13.80 9.35
N GLY A 69 -0.80 -14.18 8.15
CA GLY A 69 -1.72 -15.32 7.97
C GLY A 69 -1.16 -16.67 8.46
N LYS A 70 0.16 -16.80 8.58
CA LYS A 70 0.86 -17.97 9.15
C LYS A 70 1.09 -17.89 10.67
N GLY A 71 0.59 -16.83 11.34
CA GLY A 71 0.68 -16.65 12.79
C GLY A 71 1.85 -15.76 13.26
N LEU A 72 2.60 -15.13 12.36
CA LEU A 72 3.70 -14.24 12.76
C LEU A 72 3.18 -12.86 13.18
N LYS A 73 2.94 -12.68 14.48
CA LYS A 73 2.36 -11.44 15.04
C LYS A 73 3.22 -10.19 14.78
N ILE A 74 4.55 -10.34 14.71
CA ILE A 74 5.49 -9.24 14.43
C ILE A 74 5.29 -8.69 13.02
N ALA A 75 4.94 -9.53 12.05
CA ALA A 75 4.72 -9.09 10.67
C ALA A 75 3.56 -8.11 10.54
N LEU A 76 2.57 -8.15 11.45
CA LEU A 76 1.48 -7.17 11.48
C LEU A 76 2.02 -5.76 11.70
N TRP A 77 2.93 -5.60 12.66
CA TRP A 77 3.52 -4.31 12.98
C TRP A 77 4.37 -3.78 11.84
N VAL A 78 5.05 -4.67 11.10
CA VAL A 78 5.76 -4.31 9.87
C VAL A 78 4.77 -3.77 8.82
N VAL A 79 3.63 -4.43 8.62
CA VAL A 79 2.59 -3.95 7.68
C VAL A 79 2.06 -2.58 8.08
N ILE A 80 1.76 -2.39 9.37
CA ILE A 80 1.27 -1.09 9.89
C ILE A 80 2.33 0.00 9.69
N ALA A 81 3.58 -0.25 10.08
CA ALA A 81 4.67 0.71 9.95
C ALA A 81 4.92 1.12 8.49
N LEU A 82 4.93 0.14 7.57
CA LEU A 82 5.06 0.41 6.13
C LEU A 82 3.88 1.21 5.58
N SER A 83 2.68 0.99 6.09
CA SER A 83 1.47 1.73 5.67
C SER A 83 1.47 3.18 6.17
N VAL A 84 1.91 3.41 7.41
CA VAL A 84 2.12 4.77 7.93
C VAL A 84 3.19 5.50 7.12
N LEU A 85 4.34 4.85 6.88
CA LEU A 85 5.43 5.46 6.11
C LEU A 85 4.98 5.80 4.68
N LYS A 86 4.23 4.89 4.04
CA LYS A 86 3.69 5.13 2.70
C LYS A 86 2.66 6.25 2.66
N LEU A 87 1.82 6.37 3.69
CA LEU A 87 0.87 7.48 3.81
C LEU A 87 1.61 8.82 3.93
N ILE A 88 2.65 8.89 4.78
CA ILE A 88 3.49 10.10 4.91
C ILE A 88 4.15 10.45 3.58
N GLU A 89 4.74 9.47 2.89
CA GLU A 89 5.35 9.69 1.57
C GLU A 89 4.33 10.19 0.55
N SER A 90 3.10 9.65 0.54
CA SER A 90 2.06 10.13 -0.38
C SER A 90 1.67 11.60 -0.13
N PHE A 91 1.68 12.03 1.13
CA PHE A 91 1.46 13.44 1.49
C PHE A 91 2.63 14.32 1.07
N ILE A 92 3.87 13.91 1.36
CA ILE A 92 5.08 14.68 0.98
C ILE A 92 5.15 14.84 -0.53
N ALA A 93 4.89 13.77 -1.28
CA ALA A 93 4.79 13.80 -2.73
C ALA A 93 3.82 14.89 -3.19
N THR A 94 2.63 14.98 -2.60
CA THR A 94 1.59 15.91 -3.04
C THR A 94 1.84 17.37 -2.64
N VAL A 95 2.62 17.62 -1.59
CA VAL A 95 2.97 18.97 -1.11
C VAL A 95 4.20 19.54 -1.84
N GLY A 96 5.03 18.67 -2.43
CA GLY A 96 6.24 19.04 -3.16
C GLY A 96 5.95 19.43 -4.62
N ASP A 97 6.15 20.71 -4.90
CA ASP A 97 6.11 21.36 -6.22
C ASP A 97 4.72 21.60 -6.86
N THR A 98 4.49 22.86 -7.23
CA THR A 98 3.15 23.43 -7.47
C THR A 98 2.80 23.49 -8.96
N SER A 99 3.67 22.98 -9.85
CA SER A 99 3.51 23.11 -11.30
C SER A 99 2.83 21.92 -11.99
N GLU A 100 2.70 20.74 -11.34
CA GLU A 100 2.18 19.50 -11.95
C GLU A 100 1.05 18.81 -11.16
N HIS A 101 0.11 19.62 -10.66
CA HIS A 101 -0.90 19.19 -9.66
C HIS A 101 -1.73 17.94 -9.99
N LEU A 102 -2.10 17.69 -11.26
CA LEU A 102 -3.09 16.65 -11.57
C LEU A 102 -2.57 15.22 -11.35
N GLN A 103 -1.30 14.96 -11.70
CA GLN A 103 -0.70 13.63 -11.52
C GLN A 103 -0.42 13.34 -10.04
N PHE A 104 -0.06 14.38 -9.27
CA PHE A 104 0.20 14.27 -7.84
C PHE A 104 -1.06 14.03 -7.00
N TYR A 105 -2.18 14.71 -7.31
CA TYR A 105 -3.46 14.40 -6.65
C TYR A 105 -3.93 12.97 -6.93
N TRP A 106 -3.73 12.48 -8.15
CA TRP A 106 -4.06 11.10 -8.51
C TRP A 106 -3.24 10.09 -7.71
N TYR A 107 -1.94 10.36 -7.52
CA TYR A 107 -1.08 9.50 -6.71
C TYR A 107 -1.53 9.40 -5.25
N LEU A 108 -1.92 10.52 -4.63
CA LEU A 108 -2.45 10.54 -3.26
C LEU A 108 -3.79 9.80 -3.15
N VAL A 109 -4.69 9.99 -4.11
CA VAL A 109 -5.97 9.28 -4.15
C VAL A 109 -5.75 7.78 -4.29
N MET A 110 -4.91 7.37 -5.24
CA MET A 110 -4.71 5.95 -5.55
C MET A 110 -3.91 5.22 -4.50
N THR A 111 -2.88 5.84 -3.92
CA THR A 111 -2.02 5.17 -2.93
C THR A 111 -2.41 5.51 -1.51
N GLY A 112 -2.68 6.78 -1.20
CA GLY A 112 -3.03 7.25 0.14
C GLY A 112 -4.37 6.73 0.66
N LEU A 113 -5.42 6.66 -0.17
CA LEU A 113 -6.70 6.09 0.29
C LEU A 113 -6.60 4.60 0.63
N ILE A 114 -5.78 3.86 -0.12
CA ILE A 114 -5.50 2.46 0.19
C ILE A 114 -4.87 2.38 1.58
N GLU A 115 -3.90 3.24 1.89
CA GLU A 115 -3.26 3.25 3.20
C GLU A 115 -4.19 3.59 4.35
N VAL A 116 -5.05 4.58 4.16
CA VAL A 116 -6.09 4.91 5.14
C VAL A 116 -6.99 3.70 5.36
N GLY A 117 -7.38 3.00 4.28
CA GLY A 117 -8.13 1.75 4.35
C GLY A 117 -7.41 0.66 5.14
N VAL A 118 -6.12 0.44 4.89
CA VAL A 118 -5.29 -0.54 5.61
C VAL A 118 -5.27 -0.21 7.10
N LEU A 119 -4.94 1.04 7.45
CA LEU A 119 -4.77 1.47 8.84
C LEU A 119 -6.08 1.41 9.63
N ILE A 120 -7.20 1.85 9.05
CA ILE A 120 -8.53 1.77 9.71
C ILE A 120 -8.88 0.32 10.06
N HIS A 121 -8.55 -0.63 9.19
CA HIS A 121 -8.86 -2.03 9.42
C HIS A 121 -7.87 -2.71 10.37
N LEU A 122 -6.56 -2.46 10.22
CA LEU A 122 -5.52 -3.12 11.02
C LEU A 122 -5.37 -2.54 12.44
N LEU A 123 -5.64 -1.24 12.63
CA LEU A 123 -5.64 -0.61 13.96
C LEU A 123 -6.96 -0.83 14.71
N ASN A 124 -7.97 -1.42 14.06
CA ASN A 124 -9.24 -1.74 14.71
C ASN A 124 -8.99 -2.77 15.83
N PRO A 125 -9.48 -2.54 17.07
CA PRO A 125 -9.36 -3.52 18.14
C PRO A 125 -9.94 -4.90 17.78
N LYS A 126 -10.94 -4.96 16.88
CA LYS A 126 -11.48 -6.22 16.34
C LYS A 126 -10.47 -7.01 15.50
N ALA A 127 -9.57 -6.33 14.77
CA ALA A 127 -8.50 -7.00 14.03
C ALA A 127 -7.44 -7.62 14.97
N ARG A 128 -7.30 -7.08 16.18
CA ARG A 128 -6.37 -7.59 17.20
C ARG A 128 -6.90 -8.85 17.89
N THR A 129 -8.22 -9.00 17.98
CA THR A 129 -8.85 -10.21 18.51
C THR A 129 -8.83 -11.38 17.52
N GLU A 130 -8.56 -11.12 16.23
CA GLU A 130 -8.46 -12.12 15.16
C GLU A 130 -7.04 -12.72 15.05
N LEU A 131 -6.11 -12.41 15.97
CA LEU A 131 -4.65 -12.56 15.82
C LEU A 131 -3.97 -13.53 16.79
#